data_AF-A0A350D3H2-F1
#
_entry.id   AF-A0A350D3H2-F1
#
_cell.length_a   1.000
_cell.length_b   1.000
_cell.length_c   1.000
_cell.angle_alpha   90.00
_cell.angle_beta   90.00
_cell.angle_gamma   90.00
#
_symmetry.space_group_name_H-M   'P 1'
#
loop_
_entity.id
_entity.type
_entity.pdbx_description
1 polymer ?
#
loop_
_entity_poly.entity_id
_entity_poly.type
_entity_poly.pdbx_seq_one_letter_code
_entity_poly.pdbx_strand_id
1 'polypeptide(L)'
;MAVEFTFDFPMPLGLHARPAAFIQERCQDFEGEIVFENLRNGRKGEAKSILSLITSDTQYGDLCRVVVSGQGEKEFVAALKRFLVEDLKLKEEKALEQVPASTATVPRLILAEKEIYLTGQPASPGIVSGKVFLLQAGFNWESLTAGGEGSPESISLQAEKEAFSQAVSKVQQEIQRLLPQKSGVERNILQAHLSIITDRAFIDRVNELITKEKYQAKQAVYQAGREFSQLLGQAKSQYLRERMADIQDVTGRLLEQLGGQKLTRTRASLNEPAIIVAEDLFPSDFLSLNLDFVRGLILDIAGQTSHTLIMARSQAIPAVTGVTQASRRLRSGEEVILDGTRGVILISPGEAVRRYYQKEMEAEGLLLGRRQQQAALPGQTADGRKIEIAANIGRPEELEKAWRDGAEGVGIFRTELLLYGQPALPTEEDQYLLYKKVAEEASGRPVIIRTFDIGGDKPVPAMSLPQEPNPFLGYRGIRIYQENYELFRHQVRAILRATVFGQLKIMFPMVSLVEEVRWLKEKMAGFSKELQAEGLPFKEKIETGIMLEVPSVALLADKFAEEVDFFSVGSNDLIQYFLAADRSNPRVRYLNQPLNPALLRLLKGAIDLAH
;
A
#
# COMPACT_ATOMS: atom_id res chain seq x y z
N MET A 1 -9.62 -29.67 20.95
CA MET A 1 -10.28 -29.43 22.24
C MET A 1 -10.22 -27.93 22.43
N ALA A 2 -11.36 -27.23 22.41
CA ALA A 2 -11.33 -25.77 22.48
C ALA A 2 -10.47 -25.28 23.66
N VAL A 3 -9.53 -24.39 23.37
CA VAL A 3 -8.62 -23.79 24.36
C VAL A 3 -9.17 -22.42 24.69
N GLU A 4 -9.36 -22.15 25.98
CA GLU A 4 -9.83 -20.85 26.46
C GLU A 4 -8.81 -20.16 27.36
N PHE A 5 -8.78 -18.83 27.32
CA PHE A 5 -8.05 -18.01 28.27
C PHE A 5 -8.80 -16.71 28.55
N THR A 6 -8.52 -16.13 29.71
CA THR A 6 -9.07 -14.83 30.13
C THR A 6 -7.98 -13.78 30.23
N PHE A 7 -8.35 -12.52 30.01
CA PHE A 7 -7.48 -11.35 30.17
C PHE A 7 -8.31 -10.08 30.39
N ASP A 8 -7.72 -9.07 31.04
CA ASP A 8 -8.31 -7.74 31.17
C ASP A 8 -8.02 -6.91 29.92
N PHE A 9 -9.04 -6.25 29.36
CA PHE A 9 -8.88 -5.52 28.12
C PHE A 9 -8.03 -4.24 28.31
N PRO A 10 -6.86 -4.11 27.65
CA PRO A 10 -5.84 -3.14 28.07
C PRO A 10 -6.00 -1.74 27.46
N MET A 11 -6.97 -1.49 26.59
CA MET A 11 -7.06 -0.23 25.83
C MET A 11 -7.90 0.82 26.55
N PRO A 12 -7.35 2.03 26.85
CA PRO A 12 -8.07 3.08 27.59
C PRO A 12 -9.38 3.53 26.96
N LEU A 13 -9.53 3.37 25.64
CA LEU A 13 -10.73 3.73 24.88
C LEU A 13 -11.67 2.53 24.62
N GLY A 14 -11.39 1.36 25.21
CA GLY A 14 -12.12 0.11 24.96
C GLY A 14 -11.82 -0.50 23.58
N LEU A 15 -12.52 -1.60 23.26
CA LEU A 15 -12.44 -2.32 21.98
C LEU A 15 -13.24 -1.56 20.92
N HIS A 16 -12.72 -0.40 20.54
CA HIS A 16 -13.20 0.31 19.38
C HIS A 16 -12.60 -0.28 18.10
N ALA A 17 -12.98 0.29 16.97
CA ALA A 17 -12.67 -0.30 15.67
C ALA A 17 -11.16 -0.51 15.39
N ARG A 18 -10.23 0.22 16.06
CA ARG A 18 -8.78 0.13 15.81
C ARG A 18 -8.14 -1.09 16.46
N PRO A 19 -8.27 -1.27 17.79
CA PRO A 19 -7.96 -2.55 18.41
C PRO A 19 -8.67 -3.72 17.72
N ALA A 20 -9.94 -3.56 17.32
CA ALA A 20 -10.68 -4.62 16.62
C ALA A 20 -10.05 -5.01 15.29
N ALA A 21 -9.57 -4.05 14.49
CA ALA A 21 -8.83 -4.33 13.26
C ALA A 21 -7.51 -5.05 13.51
N PHE A 22 -6.75 -4.64 14.52
CA PHE A 22 -5.49 -5.29 14.87
C PHE A 22 -5.71 -6.73 15.34
N ILE A 23 -6.77 -6.97 16.11
CA ILE A 23 -7.18 -8.31 16.55
C ILE A 23 -7.63 -9.13 15.36
N GLN A 24 -8.43 -8.57 14.47
CA GLN A 24 -8.92 -9.25 13.28
C GLN A 24 -7.79 -9.64 12.33
N GLU A 25 -6.88 -8.71 12.03
CA GLU A 25 -5.67 -8.97 11.25
C GLU A 25 -4.86 -10.14 11.83
N ARG A 26 -4.71 -10.18 13.17
CA ARG A 26 -3.99 -11.27 13.84
C ARG A 26 -4.73 -12.61 13.77
N CYS A 27 -6.06 -12.58 13.72
CA CYS A 27 -6.92 -13.76 13.76
C CYS A 27 -7.30 -14.31 12.38
N GLN A 28 -7.14 -13.52 11.31
CA GLN A 28 -7.65 -13.84 9.99
C GLN A 28 -7.01 -15.10 9.39
N ASP A 29 -5.73 -15.33 9.66
CA ASP A 29 -4.93 -16.43 9.09
C ASP A 29 -5.08 -17.77 9.84
N PHE A 30 -5.79 -17.80 10.97
CA PHE A 30 -5.96 -19.03 11.76
C PHE A 30 -7.07 -19.92 11.21
N GLU A 31 -6.79 -21.19 10.94
CA GLU A 31 -7.81 -22.18 10.52
C GLU A 31 -8.59 -22.75 11.72
N GLY A 32 -9.56 -21.96 12.19
CA GLY A 32 -10.47 -22.34 13.28
C GLY A 32 -11.45 -21.23 13.67
N GLU A 33 -12.26 -21.50 14.69
CA GLU A 33 -13.20 -20.54 15.26
C GLU A 33 -12.53 -19.83 16.45
N ILE A 34 -12.67 -18.50 16.50
CA ILE A 34 -12.13 -17.67 17.59
C ILE A 34 -13.27 -16.79 18.09
N VAL A 35 -13.77 -17.12 19.28
CA VAL A 35 -14.87 -16.41 19.92
C VAL A 35 -14.32 -15.55 21.04
N PHE A 36 -14.55 -14.25 20.93
CA PHE A 36 -14.23 -13.23 21.93
C PHE A 36 -15.48 -12.91 22.74
N GLU A 37 -15.45 -13.13 24.04
CA GLU A 37 -16.59 -12.91 24.94
C GLU A 37 -16.24 -11.89 26.00
N ASN A 38 -17.05 -10.84 26.12
CA ASN A 38 -16.96 -9.90 27.23
C ASN A 38 -17.79 -10.45 28.40
N LEU A 39 -17.12 -10.79 29.51
CA LEU A 39 -17.79 -11.38 30.67
C LEU A 39 -18.63 -10.36 31.46
N ARG A 40 -18.42 -9.04 31.26
CA ARG A 40 -19.24 -7.99 31.88
C ARG A 40 -20.66 -7.98 31.35
N ASN A 41 -20.83 -8.09 30.03
CA ASN A 41 -22.12 -7.92 29.35
C ASN A 41 -22.62 -9.22 28.66
N GLY A 42 -21.83 -10.30 28.70
CA GLY A 42 -22.14 -11.60 28.10
C GLY A 42 -22.14 -11.61 26.57
N ARG A 43 -21.72 -10.53 25.92
CA ARG A 43 -21.71 -10.42 24.45
C ARG A 43 -20.50 -11.15 23.88
N LYS A 44 -20.73 -11.81 22.74
CA LYS A 44 -19.73 -12.56 22.00
C LYS A 44 -19.49 -11.92 20.64
N GLY A 45 -18.26 -11.94 20.18
CA GLY A 45 -17.85 -11.51 18.85
C GLY A 45 -16.86 -12.50 18.23
N GLU A 46 -17.00 -12.79 16.95
CA GLU A 46 -16.03 -13.57 16.19
C GLU A 46 -14.78 -12.72 15.93
N ALA A 47 -13.61 -13.17 16.38
CA ALA A 47 -12.39 -12.37 16.32
C ALA A 47 -11.89 -12.12 14.89
N LYS A 48 -12.41 -12.85 13.90
CA LYS A 48 -12.13 -12.64 12.47
C LYS A 48 -13.00 -11.56 11.83
N SER A 49 -13.99 -11.04 12.55
CA SER A 49 -14.87 -9.97 12.10
C SER A 49 -14.66 -8.74 12.97
N ILE A 50 -14.14 -7.68 12.35
CA ILE A 50 -14.00 -6.37 13.00
C ILE A 50 -15.37 -5.90 13.53
N LEU A 51 -16.42 -6.13 12.73
CA LEU A 51 -17.78 -5.77 13.07
C LEU A 51 -18.26 -6.51 14.32
N SER A 52 -18.03 -7.83 14.37
CA SER A 52 -18.40 -8.67 15.51
C SER A 52 -17.65 -8.27 16.79
N LEU A 53 -16.35 -7.99 16.69
CA LEU A 53 -15.53 -7.53 17.81
C LEU A 53 -16.01 -6.19 18.37
N ILE A 54 -16.34 -5.21 17.53
CA ILE A 54 -16.85 -3.91 17.99
C ILE A 54 -18.19 -4.07 18.71
N THR A 55 -19.08 -4.94 18.20
CA THR A 55 -20.40 -5.18 18.81
C THR A 55 -20.34 -5.85 20.19
N SER A 56 -19.18 -6.38 20.59
CA SER A 56 -18.95 -6.93 21.93
C SER A 56 -18.99 -5.88 23.05
N ASP A 57 -18.92 -4.58 22.72
CA ASP A 57 -18.96 -3.45 23.67
C ASP A 57 -17.96 -3.63 24.83
N THR A 58 -16.72 -3.98 24.49
CA THR A 58 -15.66 -4.21 25.47
C THR A 58 -15.01 -2.89 25.89
N GLN A 59 -14.96 -2.62 27.20
CA GLN A 59 -14.38 -1.40 27.77
C GLN A 59 -13.00 -1.64 28.39
N TYR A 60 -12.30 -0.57 28.74
CA TYR A 60 -11.01 -0.67 29.44
C TYR A 60 -11.17 -1.42 30.77
N GLY A 61 -10.36 -2.44 31.00
CA GLY A 61 -10.40 -3.26 32.21
C GLY A 61 -11.56 -4.27 32.24
N ASP A 62 -12.35 -4.43 31.17
CA ASP A 62 -13.33 -5.50 31.08
C ASP A 62 -12.64 -6.86 31.00
N LEU A 63 -13.10 -7.81 31.81
CA LEU A 63 -12.61 -9.19 31.78
C LEU A 63 -13.16 -9.91 30.56
N CYS A 64 -12.27 -10.29 29.65
CA CYS A 64 -12.61 -10.94 28.38
C CYS A 64 -12.21 -12.41 28.42
N ARG A 65 -13.05 -13.28 27.87
CA ARG A 65 -12.78 -14.70 27.62
C ARG A 65 -12.62 -14.91 26.12
N VAL A 66 -11.52 -15.51 25.70
CA VAL A 66 -11.29 -15.92 24.31
C VAL A 66 -11.32 -17.43 24.25
N VAL A 67 -12.18 -17.97 23.39
CA VAL A 67 -12.31 -19.40 23.11
C VAL A 67 -11.83 -19.67 21.69
N VAL A 68 -10.82 -20.52 21.55
CA VAL A 68 -10.24 -20.90 20.25
C VAL A 68 -10.48 -22.38 20.01
N SER A 69 -11.00 -22.75 18.84
CA SER A 69 -11.16 -24.14 18.42
C SER A 69 -10.61 -24.32 17.00
N GLY A 70 -9.69 -25.27 16.79
CA GLY A 70 -9.09 -25.50 15.47
C GLY A 70 -7.77 -26.28 15.48
N GLN A 71 -7.16 -26.48 14.31
CA GLN A 71 -5.81 -27.04 14.22
C GLN A 71 -4.78 -26.00 14.67
N GLY A 72 -3.83 -26.40 15.53
CA GLY A 72 -2.81 -25.47 16.08
C GLY A 72 -3.30 -24.55 17.21
N GLU A 73 -4.47 -24.83 17.80
CA GLU A 73 -5.14 -23.98 18.82
C GLU A 73 -4.25 -23.61 20.03
N LYS A 74 -3.34 -24.48 20.48
CA LYS A 74 -2.47 -24.20 21.65
C LYS A 74 -1.38 -23.16 21.39
N GLU A 75 -0.69 -23.27 20.25
CA GLU A 75 0.39 -22.34 19.88
C GLU A 75 -0.19 -20.97 19.50
N PHE A 76 -1.32 -20.97 18.79
CA PHE A 76 -2.04 -19.77 18.42
C PHE A 76 -2.55 -18.99 19.64
N VAL A 77 -3.13 -19.68 20.65
CA VAL A 77 -3.60 -19.05 21.89
C VAL A 77 -2.47 -18.33 22.63
N ALA A 78 -1.29 -18.94 22.73
CA ALA A 78 -0.15 -18.31 23.39
C ALA A 78 0.28 -17.00 22.68
N ALA A 79 0.33 -17.02 21.35
CA ALA A 79 0.67 -15.85 20.55
C ALA A 79 -0.43 -14.77 20.57
N LEU A 80 -1.70 -15.17 20.53
CA LEU A 80 -2.85 -14.26 20.60
C LEU A 80 -2.94 -13.58 21.97
N LYS A 81 -2.73 -14.32 23.06
CA LYS A 81 -2.71 -13.77 24.42
C LYS A 81 -1.62 -12.71 24.57
N ARG A 82 -0.42 -12.98 24.08
CA ARG A 82 0.69 -12.01 24.10
C ARG A 82 0.34 -10.76 23.31
N PHE A 83 -0.18 -10.93 22.10
CA PHE A 83 -0.59 -9.83 21.24
C PHE A 83 -1.64 -8.92 21.90
N LEU A 84 -2.67 -9.52 22.50
CA LEU A 84 -3.77 -8.79 23.12
C LEU A 84 -3.32 -7.98 24.34
N VAL A 85 -2.35 -8.47 25.12
CA VAL A 85 -1.89 -7.83 26.35
C VAL A 85 -0.75 -6.84 26.11
N GLU A 86 0.21 -7.17 25.23
CA GLU A 86 1.47 -6.42 25.06
C GLU A 86 1.50 -5.58 23.76
N ASP A 87 1.27 -6.22 22.61
CA ASP A 87 1.51 -5.60 21.30
C ASP A 87 0.41 -4.63 20.84
N LEU A 88 -0.83 -4.87 21.30
CA LEU A 88 -2.01 -4.09 20.89
C LEU A 88 -1.84 -2.59 21.23
N LYS A 89 -1.26 -2.29 22.39
CA LYS A 89 -1.01 -0.91 22.86
C LYS A 89 0.04 -0.20 22.00
N LEU A 90 1.14 -0.89 21.71
CA LEU A 90 2.26 -0.37 20.90
C LEU A 90 1.84 -0.09 19.45
N LYS A 91 1.02 -0.97 18.85
CA LYS A 91 0.43 -0.74 17.53
C LYS A 91 -0.50 0.48 17.53
N GLU A 92 -1.28 0.67 18.59
CA GLU A 92 -2.15 1.83 18.72
C GLU A 92 -1.38 3.16 18.85
N GLU A 93 -0.32 3.18 19.66
CA GLU A 93 0.51 4.37 19.87
C GLU A 93 1.24 4.78 18.58
N LYS A 94 1.81 3.83 17.82
CA LYS A 94 2.44 4.11 16.52
C LYS A 94 1.46 4.63 15.46
N ALA A 95 0.21 4.15 15.48
CA ALA A 95 -0.82 4.59 14.53
C ALA A 95 -1.35 6.02 14.81
N LEU A 96 -0.99 6.63 15.95
CA LEU A 96 -1.37 7.99 16.31
C LEU A 96 -0.35 9.05 15.84
N GLU A 97 0.85 8.65 15.39
CA GLU A 97 1.86 9.57 14.84
C GLU A 97 1.47 10.04 13.43
N GLN A 98 0.82 11.20 13.33
CA GLN A 98 0.46 11.82 12.04
C GLN A 98 1.67 12.45 11.35
N VAL A 99 1.80 12.19 10.05
CA VAL A 99 2.69 12.96 9.16
C VAL A 99 2.11 14.37 8.97
N PRO A 100 2.88 15.45 9.14
CA PRO A 100 2.37 16.80 8.92
C PRO A 100 1.99 17.00 7.44
N ALA A 101 0.80 17.57 7.21
CA ALA A 101 0.29 17.86 5.88
C ALA A 101 1.11 18.95 5.17
N SER A 102 1.42 18.74 3.89
CA SER A 102 1.99 19.77 3.03
C SER A 102 0.97 20.90 2.81
N THR A 103 1.41 22.16 2.90
CA THR A 103 0.56 23.35 2.75
C THR A 103 0.63 23.91 1.32
N ALA A 104 -0.48 24.47 0.85
CA ALA A 104 -0.55 25.10 -0.47
C ALA A 104 0.40 26.30 -0.57
N THR A 105 1.05 26.48 -1.73
CA THR A 105 1.94 27.62 -1.99
C THR A 105 1.41 28.44 -3.15
N VAL A 106 0.77 29.58 -2.87
CA VAL A 106 0.12 30.41 -3.90
C VAL A 106 1.15 31.30 -4.64
N PRO A 107 1.25 31.22 -5.97
CA PRO A 107 2.07 32.14 -6.76
C PRO A 107 1.74 33.62 -6.54
N ARG A 108 2.77 34.48 -6.47
CA ARG A 108 2.62 35.93 -6.25
C ARG A 108 1.75 36.62 -7.30
N LEU A 109 1.81 36.16 -8.54
CA LEU A 109 1.03 36.73 -9.65
C LEU A 109 -0.48 36.62 -9.40
N ILE A 110 -0.93 35.50 -8.85
CA ILE A 110 -2.35 35.26 -8.50
C ILE A 110 -2.82 36.29 -7.46
N LEU A 111 -1.97 36.56 -6.47
CA LEU A 111 -2.26 37.56 -5.42
C LEU A 111 -2.26 38.99 -5.98
N ALA A 112 -1.35 39.30 -6.91
CA ALA A 112 -1.23 40.62 -7.53
C ALA A 112 -2.44 40.94 -8.43
N GLU A 113 -2.88 39.98 -9.24
CA GLU A 113 -4.02 40.11 -10.16
C GLU A 113 -5.39 39.95 -9.46
N LYS A 114 -5.41 39.63 -8.16
CA LYS A 114 -6.63 39.41 -7.35
C LYS A 114 -7.57 38.36 -7.96
N GLU A 115 -7.00 37.30 -8.52
CA GLU A 115 -7.76 36.20 -9.11
C GLU A 115 -8.59 35.44 -8.06
N ILE A 116 -9.66 34.79 -8.51
CA ILE A 116 -10.47 33.90 -7.67
C ILE A 116 -9.79 32.52 -7.64
N TYR A 117 -9.33 32.11 -6.47
CA TYR A 117 -8.67 30.82 -6.28
C TYR A 117 -9.18 30.06 -5.05
N LEU A 118 -9.01 28.75 -5.10
CA LEU A 118 -9.16 27.85 -3.96
C LEU A 118 -7.80 27.20 -3.66
N THR A 119 -7.60 26.79 -2.41
CA THR A 119 -6.39 26.10 -1.96
C THR A 119 -6.74 24.80 -1.27
N GLY A 120 -5.88 23.79 -1.43
CA GLY A 120 -5.96 22.53 -0.72
C GLY A 120 -4.58 21.91 -0.54
N GLN A 121 -4.55 20.68 -0.05
CA GLN A 121 -3.33 19.90 0.10
C GLN A 121 -2.90 19.35 -1.26
N PRO A 122 -1.65 19.60 -1.70
CA PRO A 122 -1.11 19.01 -2.92
C PRO A 122 -1.02 17.49 -2.74
N ALA A 123 -1.76 16.75 -3.56
CA ALA A 123 -1.84 15.30 -3.47
C ALA A 123 -1.09 14.62 -4.62
N SER A 124 -1.28 15.05 -5.87
CA SER A 124 -0.55 14.51 -7.03
C SER A 124 -0.05 15.67 -7.88
N PRO A 125 1.25 15.71 -8.24
CA PRO A 125 1.85 16.85 -8.93
C PRO A 125 1.37 16.97 -10.38
N GLY A 126 1.56 18.17 -10.94
CA GLY A 126 1.26 18.51 -12.33
C GLY A 126 0.25 19.66 -12.47
N ILE A 127 0.20 20.24 -13.67
CA ILE A 127 -0.65 21.39 -13.99
C ILE A 127 -1.56 21.02 -15.15
N VAL A 128 -2.86 21.24 -14.99
CA VAL A 128 -3.85 20.99 -16.06
C VAL A 128 -4.89 22.10 -16.12
N SER A 129 -5.36 22.37 -17.34
CA SER A 129 -6.50 23.23 -17.60
C SER A 129 -7.62 22.40 -18.21
N GLY A 130 -8.86 22.63 -17.78
CA GLY A 130 -9.99 21.87 -18.29
C GLY A 130 -11.32 22.36 -17.75
N LYS A 131 -12.40 21.83 -18.32
CA LYS A 131 -13.74 22.04 -17.78
C LYS A 131 -13.93 21.20 -16.53
N VAL A 132 -14.61 21.75 -15.56
CA VAL A 132 -15.05 21.02 -14.36
C VAL A 132 -16.14 20.03 -14.76
N PHE A 133 -15.98 18.79 -14.31
CA PHE A 133 -17.05 17.82 -14.26
C PHE A 133 -17.38 17.56 -12.79
N LEU A 134 -18.52 18.07 -12.34
CA LEU A 134 -19.00 17.82 -10.98
C LEU A 134 -19.51 16.39 -10.90
N LEU A 135 -18.74 15.54 -10.22
CA LEU A 135 -19.22 14.24 -9.82
C LEU A 135 -19.94 14.42 -8.49
N GLN A 136 -21.25 14.22 -8.48
CA GLN A 136 -21.99 14.04 -7.22
C GLN A 136 -21.60 12.69 -6.63
N ALA A 137 -20.40 12.63 -6.07
CA ALA A 137 -19.92 11.52 -5.28
C ALA A 137 -19.97 11.93 -3.81
N GLY A 138 -20.94 11.35 -3.11
CA GLY A 138 -21.18 11.48 -1.68
C GLY A 138 -22.09 10.33 -1.27
N PHE A 139 -21.79 9.66 -0.16
CA PHE A 139 -22.65 8.60 0.36
C PHE A 139 -23.69 9.27 1.25
N ASN A 140 -24.86 9.58 0.70
CA ASN A 140 -25.94 10.19 1.48
C ASN A 140 -26.97 9.13 1.88
N TRP A 141 -26.93 8.73 3.16
CA TRP A 141 -27.93 7.87 3.79
C TRP A 141 -29.37 8.36 3.52
N GLU A 142 -29.63 9.67 3.56
CA GLU A 142 -30.99 10.21 3.38
C GLU A 142 -31.53 10.06 1.94
N SER A 143 -30.64 9.96 0.95
CA SER A 143 -31.04 9.76 -0.45
C SER A 143 -31.41 8.31 -0.78
N LEU A 144 -30.90 7.36 0.01
CA LEU A 144 -31.09 5.92 -0.19
C LEU A 144 -32.46 5.42 0.29
N THR A 145 -33.18 6.22 1.10
CA THR A 145 -34.52 5.90 1.62
C THR A 145 -35.66 6.56 0.86
N ALA A 146 -35.37 7.45 -0.11
CA ALA A 146 -36.37 8.21 -0.86
C ALA A 146 -37.31 7.35 -1.74
N GLY A 147 -37.11 6.02 -1.77
CA GLY A 147 -37.98 5.04 -2.41
C GLY A 147 -38.81 4.21 -1.43
N GLY A 148 -39.83 4.85 -0.84
CA GLY A 148 -41.05 4.19 -0.34
C GLY A 148 -41.03 3.66 1.09
N GLU A 149 -41.68 4.41 1.99
CA GLU A 149 -42.48 3.85 3.08
C GLU A 149 -43.64 3.06 2.45
N GLY A 150 -43.37 1.83 2.02
CA GLY A 150 -44.42 0.92 1.58
C GLY A 150 -45.20 0.42 2.78
N SER A 151 -46.52 0.57 2.74
CA SER A 151 -47.48 0.03 3.68
C SER A 151 -47.22 -1.45 4.01
N PRO A 152 -47.52 -1.93 5.23
CA PRO A 152 -47.25 -3.30 5.66
C PRO A 152 -48.28 -4.28 5.08
N GLU A 153 -48.25 -4.54 3.78
CA GLU A 153 -48.95 -5.67 3.17
C GLU A 153 -48.01 -6.88 3.10
N SER A 154 -48.28 -7.86 3.97
CA SER A 154 -47.67 -9.20 4.06
C SER A 154 -46.26 -9.36 3.46
N ILE A 155 -45.25 -8.81 4.13
CA ILE A 155 -43.84 -9.08 3.80
C ILE A 155 -43.58 -10.58 4.03
N SER A 156 -43.33 -11.32 2.95
CA SER A 156 -42.84 -12.70 3.06
C SER A 156 -41.39 -12.66 3.52
N LEU A 157 -41.16 -12.92 4.80
CA LEU A 157 -39.81 -12.94 5.40
C LEU A 157 -38.84 -13.86 4.64
N GLN A 158 -39.36 -14.94 4.06
CA GLN A 158 -38.58 -15.87 3.25
C GLN A 158 -38.14 -15.24 1.92
N ALA A 159 -39.05 -14.52 1.24
CA ALA A 159 -38.75 -13.85 -0.02
C ALA A 159 -37.71 -12.73 0.15
N GLU A 160 -37.77 -11.97 1.26
CA GLU A 160 -36.79 -10.91 1.55
C GLU A 160 -35.40 -11.49 1.87
N LYS A 161 -35.32 -12.60 2.60
CA LYS A 161 -34.05 -13.32 2.85
C LYS A 161 -33.45 -13.85 1.55
N GLU A 162 -34.28 -14.40 0.67
CA GLU A 162 -33.85 -14.88 -0.64
C GLU A 162 -33.38 -13.73 -1.54
N ALA A 163 -34.08 -12.59 -1.54
CA ALA A 163 -33.68 -11.39 -2.27
C ALA A 163 -32.31 -10.86 -1.78
N PHE A 164 -32.09 -10.81 -0.46
CA PHE A 164 -30.80 -10.43 0.11
C PHE A 164 -29.67 -11.40 -0.29
N SER A 165 -29.90 -12.70 -0.16
CA SER A 165 -28.91 -13.73 -0.54
C SER A 165 -28.55 -13.67 -2.03
N GLN A 166 -29.53 -13.44 -2.89
CA GLN A 166 -29.31 -13.24 -4.33
C GLN A 166 -28.51 -11.96 -4.62
N ALA A 167 -28.78 -10.86 -3.92
CA ALA A 167 -28.03 -9.61 -4.05
C ALA A 167 -26.55 -9.82 -3.65
N VAL A 168 -26.29 -10.46 -2.52
CA VAL A 168 -24.94 -10.82 -2.04
C VAL A 168 -24.21 -11.66 -3.10
N SER A 169 -24.86 -12.70 -3.62
CA SER A 169 -24.27 -13.60 -4.63
C SER A 169 -23.89 -12.86 -5.92
N LYS A 170 -24.75 -11.95 -6.40
CA LYS A 170 -24.48 -11.15 -7.61
C LYS A 170 -23.28 -10.21 -7.43
N VAL A 171 -23.22 -9.47 -6.33
CA VAL A 171 -22.10 -8.56 -6.05
C VAL A 171 -20.80 -9.35 -5.89
N GLN A 172 -20.86 -10.52 -5.23
CA GLN A 172 -19.71 -11.41 -5.09
C GLN A 172 -19.18 -11.88 -6.46
N GLN A 173 -20.05 -12.32 -7.36
CA GLN A 173 -19.66 -12.75 -8.71
C GLN A 173 -19.06 -11.61 -9.54
N GLU A 174 -19.62 -10.40 -9.43
CA GLU A 174 -19.09 -9.21 -10.11
C GLU A 174 -17.66 -8.89 -9.64
N ILE A 175 -17.42 -8.86 -8.33
CA ILE A 175 -16.09 -8.60 -7.76
C ILE A 175 -15.10 -9.70 -8.16
N GLN A 176 -15.51 -10.97 -8.10
CA GLN A 176 -14.67 -12.10 -8.51
C GLN A 176 -14.30 -12.07 -9.99
N ARG A 177 -15.15 -11.53 -10.86
CA ARG A 177 -14.85 -11.35 -12.29
C ARG A 177 -13.82 -10.25 -12.54
N LEU A 178 -13.81 -9.20 -11.72
CA LEU A 178 -12.89 -8.05 -11.85
C LEU A 178 -11.50 -8.34 -11.25
N LEU A 179 -11.43 -9.15 -10.20
CA LEU A 179 -10.20 -9.51 -9.47
C LEU A 179 -9.00 -9.97 -10.34
N PRO A 180 -9.17 -10.79 -11.39
CA PRO A 180 -8.06 -11.23 -12.25
C PRO A 180 -7.50 -10.14 -13.16
N GLN A 181 -8.29 -9.11 -13.47
CA GLN A 181 -7.93 -8.05 -14.42
C GLN A 181 -7.26 -6.85 -13.73
N LYS A 182 -7.09 -6.91 -12.41
CA LYS A 182 -6.72 -5.78 -11.55
C LYS A 182 -5.50 -6.15 -10.71
N SER A 183 -4.55 -5.23 -10.57
CA SER A 183 -3.27 -5.45 -9.87
C SER A 183 -3.01 -4.41 -8.79
N GLY A 184 -2.15 -4.76 -7.82
CA GLY A 184 -1.73 -3.86 -6.75
C GLY A 184 -2.88 -3.37 -5.86
N VAL A 185 -3.01 -2.04 -5.73
CA VAL A 185 -3.99 -1.38 -4.84
C VAL A 185 -5.43 -1.73 -5.21
N GLU A 186 -5.74 -1.80 -6.51
CA GLU A 186 -7.08 -2.09 -7.01
C GLU A 186 -7.57 -3.46 -6.57
N ARG A 187 -6.66 -4.45 -6.57
CA ARG A 187 -6.93 -5.81 -6.11
C ARG A 187 -7.23 -5.85 -4.61
N ASN A 188 -6.45 -5.12 -3.80
CA ASN A 188 -6.61 -5.08 -2.35
C ASN A 188 -7.98 -4.50 -1.95
N ILE A 189 -8.44 -3.45 -2.64
CA ILE A 189 -9.78 -2.86 -2.41
C ILE A 189 -10.88 -3.88 -2.73
N LEU A 190 -10.79 -4.57 -3.87
CA LEU A 190 -11.78 -5.58 -4.23
C LEU A 190 -11.80 -6.76 -3.25
N GLN A 191 -10.65 -7.15 -2.70
CA GLN A 191 -10.56 -8.16 -1.64
C GLN A 191 -11.19 -7.66 -0.33
N ALA A 192 -10.98 -6.38 0.03
CA ALA A 192 -11.61 -5.76 1.18
C ALA A 192 -13.14 -5.76 1.06
N HIS A 193 -13.68 -5.39 -0.10
CA HIS A 193 -15.12 -5.44 -0.37
C HIS A 193 -15.67 -6.86 -0.26
N LEU A 194 -14.96 -7.85 -0.82
CA LEU A 194 -15.35 -9.26 -0.73
C LEU A 194 -15.44 -9.70 0.73
N SER A 195 -14.44 -9.35 1.55
CA SER A 195 -14.41 -9.66 2.97
C SER A 195 -15.62 -9.10 3.74
N ILE A 196 -16.08 -7.90 3.40
CA ILE A 196 -17.25 -7.26 4.04
C ILE A 196 -18.55 -7.93 3.59
N ILE A 197 -18.69 -8.22 2.29
CA ILE A 197 -19.88 -8.87 1.73
C ILE A 197 -20.07 -10.28 2.31
N THR A 198 -18.98 -10.98 2.59
CA THR A 198 -19.00 -12.33 3.18
C THR A 198 -18.93 -12.31 4.71
N ASP A 199 -18.92 -11.15 5.36
CA ASP A 199 -18.81 -11.05 6.82
C ASP A 199 -20.10 -11.54 7.50
N ARG A 200 -19.96 -12.52 8.39
CA ARG A 200 -21.09 -13.12 9.11
C ARG A 200 -21.83 -12.12 9.99
N ALA A 201 -21.14 -11.20 10.67
CA ALA A 201 -21.79 -10.22 11.53
C ALA A 201 -22.64 -9.23 10.72
N PHE A 202 -22.19 -8.85 9.52
CA PHE A 202 -23.00 -8.04 8.61
C PHE A 202 -24.26 -8.80 8.13
N ILE A 203 -24.06 -10.03 7.65
CA ILE A 203 -25.14 -10.90 7.15
C ILE A 203 -26.17 -11.20 8.25
N ASP A 204 -25.71 -11.57 9.44
CA ASP A 204 -26.55 -11.90 10.59
C ASP A 204 -27.35 -10.70 11.06
N ARG A 205 -26.73 -9.51 11.09
CA ARG A 205 -27.43 -8.27 11.45
C ARG A 205 -28.53 -7.93 10.45
N VAL A 206 -28.29 -8.06 9.15
CA VAL A 206 -29.32 -7.86 8.11
C VAL A 206 -30.44 -8.89 8.28
N ASN A 207 -30.12 -10.17 8.48
CA ASN A 207 -31.11 -11.22 8.69
C ASN A 207 -31.92 -11.03 9.98
N GLU A 208 -31.31 -10.50 11.04
CA GLU A 208 -31.97 -10.16 12.29
C GLU A 208 -32.98 -9.03 12.08
N LEU A 209 -32.60 -7.96 11.37
CA LEU A 209 -33.50 -6.84 11.04
C LEU A 209 -34.69 -7.29 10.18
N ILE A 210 -34.47 -8.21 9.23
CA ILE A 210 -35.57 -8.80 8.44
C ILE A 210 -36.48 -9.64 9.35
N THR A 211 -35.92 -10.47 10.23
CA THR A 211 -36.71 -11.44 11.01
C THR A 211 -37.44 -10.82 12.21
N LYS A 212 -36.75 -9.98 13.00
CA LYS A 212 -37.25 -9.42 14.26
C LYS A 212 -38.02 -8.11 14.03
N GLU A 213 -37.45 -7.19 13.27
CA GLU A 213 -38.03 -5.87 13.01
C GLU A 213 -38.97 -5.85 11.79
N LYS A 214 -39.05 -6.98 11.05
CA LYS A 214 -39.87 -7.16 9.84
C LYS A 214 -39.58 -6.13 8.75
N TYR A 215 -38.32 -5.72 8.63
CA TYR A 215 -37.88 -4.81 7.58
C TYR A 215 -37.77 -5.52 6.23
N GLN A 216 -38.04 -4.78 5.15
CA GLN A 216 -37.70 -5.22 3.80
C GLN A 216 -36.18 -5.35 3.66
N ALA A 217 -35.68 -6.21 2.76
CA ALA A 217 -34.25 -6.45 2.58
C ALA A 217 -33.47 -5.14 2.33
N LYS A 218 -34.03 -4.22 1.53
CA LYS A 218 -33.44 -2.90 1.28
C LYS A 218 -33.30 -2.06 2.55
N GLN A 219 -34.30 -2.07 3.44
CA GLN A 219 -34.30 -1.31 4.69
C GLN A 219 -33.35 -1.94 5.71
N ALA A 220 -33.31 -3.28 5.76
CA ALA A 220 -32.39 -4.02 6.63
C ALA A 220 -30.92 -3.78 6.25
N VAL A 221 -30.57 -3.83 4.95
CA VAL A 221 -29.22 -3.52 4.46
C VAL A 221 -28.84 -2.07 4.75
N TYR A 222 -29.75 -1.13 4.50
CA TYR A 222 -29.56 0.28 4.81
C TYR A 222 -29.24 0.49 6.30
N GLN A 223 -30.07 -0.06 7.18
CA GLN A 223 -29.93 0.12 8.62
C GLN A 223 -28.66 -0.54 9.16
N ALA A 224 -28.34 -1.77 8.73
CA ALA A 224 -27.11 -2.46 9.12
C ALA A 224 -25.86 -1.70 8.64
N GLY A 225 -25.84 -1.25 7.38
CA GLY A 225 -24.74 -0.46 6.83
C GLY A 225 -24.54 0.85 7.59
N ARG A 226 -25.63 1.52 7.99
CA ARG A 226 -25.58 2.78 8.73
C ARG A 226 -25.00 2.58 10.13
N GLU A 227 -25.46 1.55 10.83
CA GLU A 227 -24.97 1.18 12.17
C GLU A 227 -23.46 0.91 12.14
N PHE A 228 -23.00 0.05 11.22
CA PHE A 228 -21.58 -0.27 11.10
C PHE A 228 -20.73 0.90 10.61
N SER A 229 -21.23 1.71 9.67
CA SER A 229 -20.55 2.92 9.22
C SER A 229 -20.37 3.94 10.35
N GLN A 230 -21.38 4.15 11.20
CA GLN A 230 -21.28 5.03 12.36
C GLN A 230 -20.27 4.51 13.39
N LEU A 231 -20.28 3.20 13.66
CA LEU A 231 -19.33 2.56 14.57
C LEU A 231 -17.87 2.72 14.10
N LEU A 232 -17.62 2.56 12.80
CA LEU A 232 -16.28 2.74 12.22
C LEU A 232 -15.88 4.23 12.12
N GLY A 233 -16.83 5.11 11.82
CA GLY A 233 -16.57 6.54 11.64
C GLY A 233 -16.17 7.28 12.92
N GLN A 234 -16.56 6.78 14.09
CA GLN A 234 -16.13 7.31 15.39
C GLN A 234 -14.65 6.98 15.71
N ALA A 235 -14.00 6.14 14.90
CA ALA A 235 -12.65 5.69 15.17
C ALA A 235 -11.58 6.69 14.71
N LYS A 236 -10.60 6.94 15.57
CA LYS A 236 -9.48 7.87 15.28
C LYS A 236 -8.49 7.34 14.21
N SER A 237 -8.57 6.07 13.81
CA SER A 237 -7.60 5.45 12.88
C SER A 237 -7.89 5.78 11.42
N GLN A 238 -6.85 6.05 10.63
CA GLN A 238 -6.97 6.21 9.18
C GLN A 238 -7.46 4.91 8.50
N TYR A 239 -6.88 3.76 8.86
CA TYR A 239 -7.28 2.45 8.35
C TYR A 239 -8.78 2.15 8.51
N LEU A 240 -9.42 2.65 9.56
CA LEU A 240 -10.83 2.37 9.85
C LEU A 240 -11.78 3.34 9.17
N ARG A 241 -11.31 4.57 8.95
CA ARG A 241 -12.01 5.49 8.05
C ARG A 241 -12.01 4.94 6.63
N GLU A 242 -10.92 4.28 6.22
CA GLU A 242 -10.85 3.53 4.96
C GLU A 242 -11.84 2.35 4.96
N ARG A 243 -11.92 1.56 6.05
CA ARG A 243 -12.95 0.50 6.19
C ARG A 243 -14.39 1.01 6.23
N MET A 244 -14.64 2.18 6.81
CA MET A 244 -15.95 2.83 6.82
C MET A 244 -16.40 3.13 5.39
N ALA A 245 -15.49 3.67 4.56
CA ALA A 245 -15.73 3.91 3.14
C ALA A 245 -16.04 2.60 2.40
N ASP A 246 -15.29 1.52 2.68
CA ASP A 246 -15.54 0.20 2.08
C ASP A 246 -16.95 -0.34 2.45
N ILE A 247 -17.40 -0.18 3.70
CA ILE A 247 -18.76 -0.59 4.12
C ILE A 247 -19.83 0.24 3.42
N GLN A 248 -19.61 1.54 3.27
CA GLN A 248 -20.54 2.41 2.54
C GLN A 248 -20.65 1.97 1.07
N ASP A 249 -19.53 1.72 0.39
CA ASP A 249 -19.52 1.23 -1.00
C ASP A 249 -20.26 -0.11 -1.12
N VAL A 250 -19.91 -1.09 -0.28
CA VAL A 250 -20.57 -2.41 -0.27
C VAL A 250 -22.08 -2.30 0.00
N THR A 251 -22.47 -1.53 1.03
CA THR A 251 -23.88 -1.29 1.36
C THR A 251 -24.60 -0.72 0.15
N GLY A 252 -23.94 0.23 -0.52
CA GLY A 252 -24.46 0.83 -1.71
C GLY A 252 -24.74 -0.17 -2.83
N ARG A 253 -23.75 -0.97 -3.21
CA ARG A 253 -23.89 -2.01 -4.25
C ARG A 253 -25.01 -3.00 -3.94
N LEU A 254 -25.16 -3.39 -2.67
CA LEU A 254 -26.24 -4.28 -2.24
C LEU A 254 -27.61 -3.64 -2.41
N LEU A 255 -27.76 -2.35 -2.06
CA LEU A 255 -29.01 -1.61 -2.26
C LEU A 255 -29.38 -1.50 -3.75
N GLU A 256 -28.40 -1.34 -4.64
CA GLU A 256 -28.66 -1.34 -6.09
C GLU A 256 -29.24 -2.67 -6.59
N GLN A 257 -28.64 -3.80 -6.15
CA GLN A 257 -29.11 -5.12 -6.54
C GLN A 257 -30.52 -5.43 -6.01
N LEU A 258 -30.89 -4.81 -4.88
CA LEU A 258 -32.21 -4.93 -4.25
C LEU A 258 -33.27 -3.97 -4.83
N GLY A 259 -32.98 -3.33 -5.96
CA GLY A 259 -33.94 -2.45 -6.63
C GLY A 259 -34.09 -1.08 -5.95
N GLY A 260 -33.14 -0.71 -5.07
CA GLY A 260 -32.97 0.68 -4.67
C GLY A 260 -32.68 1.56 -5.89
N GLN A 261 -32.83 2.88 -5.75
CA GLN A 261 -32.31 3.79 -6.77
C GLN A 261 -30.85 3.40 -7.00
N LYS A 262 -30.49 3.15 -8.27
CA LYS A 262 -29.10 2.88 -8.61
C LYS A 262 -28.26 3.98 -7.96
N LEU A 263 -27.26 3.59 -7.18
CA LEU A 263 -26.06 4.37 -6.93
C LEU A 263 -25.24 4.56 -8.21
N THR A 264 -25.89 4.61 -9.37
CA THR A 264 -25.52 5.58 -10.39
C THR A 264 -25.63 6.99 -9.79
N ARG A 265 -24.70 7.33 -8.87
CA ARG A 265 -23.67 8.32 -9.17
C ARG A 265 -23.39 8.15 -10.65
N THR A 266 -23.97 9.05 -11.43
CA THR A 266 -24.06 9.01 -12.87
C THR A 266 -22.88 8.19 -13.41
N ARG A 267 -23.14 7.07 -14.09
CA ARG A 267 -22.32 6.73 -15.26
C ARG A 267 -22.50 7.89 -16.23
N ALA A 268 -22.03 9.07 -15.85
CA ALA A 268 -21.71 10.10 -16.78
C ALA A 268 -20.55 9.46 -17.47
N SER A 269 -20.87 8.87 -18.60
CA SER A 269 -19.91 8.58 -19.62
C SER A 269 -19.14 9.90 -19.78
N LEU A 270 -17.98 9.98 -19.14
CA LEU A 270 -17.07 11.09 -19.26
C LEU A 270 -16.64 11.03 -20.73
N ASN A 271 -17.33 11.81 -21.56
CA ASN A 271 -17.22 11.74 -23.02
C ASN A 271 -16.27 12.80 -23.56
N GLU A 272 -15.83 13.71 -22.71
CA GLU A 272 -14.88 14.77 -23.02
C GLU A 272 -13.85 14.90 -21.88
N PRO A 273 -12.62 15.35 -22.17
CA PRO A 273 -11.60 15.56 -21.15
C PRO A 273 -12.03 16.60 -20.10
N ALA A 274 -12.04 16.22 -18.82
CA ALA A 274 -12.50 17.10 -17.74
C ALA A 274 -11.70 16.94 -16.45
N ILE A 275 -11.80 17.95 -15.58
CA ILE A 275 -11.29 17.93 -14.21
C ILE A 275 -12.42 17.50 -13.29
N ILE A 276 -12.25 16.37 -12.61
CA ILE A 276 -13.26 15.80 -11.73
C ILE A 276 -13.25 16.56 -10.41
N VAL A 277 -14.41 17.05 -9.99
CA VAL A 277 -14.62 17.68 -8.69
C VAL A 277 -15.65 16.87 -7.92
N ALA A 278 -15.29 16.44 -6.71
CA ALA A 278 -16.17 15.66 -5.84
C ALA A 278 -15.99 16.03 -4.36
N GLU A 279 -17.01 15.78 -3.53
CA GLU A 279 -16.89 15.93 -2.08
C GLU A 279 -15.95 14.85 -1.52
N ASP A 280 -16.18 13.61 -1.93
CA ASP A 280 -15.31 12.46 -1.74
C ASP A 280 -15.34 11.56 -2.97
N LEU A 281 -14.32 10.73 -3.18
CA LEU A 281 -14.26 9.80 -4.31
C LEU A 281 -13.76 8.43 -3.88
N PHE A 282 -14.66 7.44 -3.85
CA PHE A 282 -14.29 6.08 -3.54
C PHE A 282 -13.42 5.47 -4.66
N PRO A 283 -12.53 4.53 -4.33
CA PRO A 283 -11.69 3.91 -5.35
C PRO A 283 -12.48 3.20 -6.45
N SER A 284 -13.64 2.62 -6.11
CA SER A 284 -14.55 1.99 -7.07
C SER A 284 -15.12 2.97 -8.09
N ASP A 285 -15.51 4.16 -7.66
CA ASP A 285 -15.98 5.22 -8.54
C ASP A 285 -14.86 5.65 -9.48
N PHE A 286 -13.66 5.87 -8.94
CA PHE A 286 -12.48 6.23 -9.73
C PHE A 286 -12.14 5.15 -10.78
N LEU A 287 -12.26 3.86 -10.43
CA LEU A 287 -12.07 2.73 -11.35
C LEU A 287 -13.14 2.62 -12.42
N SER A 288 -14.35 3.11 -12.15
CA SER A 288 -15.45 3.09 -13.10
C SER A 288 -15.34 4.19 -14.16
N LEU A 289 -14.53 5.23 -13.91
CA LEU A 289 -14.28 6.31 -14.85
C LEU A 289 -13.42 5.83 -16.01
N ASN A 290 -13.67 6.40 -17.19
CA ASN A 290 -12.71 6.29 -18.28
C ASN A 290 -11.55 7.26 -18.03
N LEU A 291 -10.42 6.72 -17.57
CA LEU A 291 -9.24 7.49 -17.18
C LEU A 291 -8.64 8.31 -18.34
N ASP A 292 -8.87 7.93 -19.59
CA ASP A 292 -8.38 8.67 -20.77
C ASP A 292 -8.94 10.11 -20.83
N PHE A 293 -10.13 10.33 -20.24
CA PHE A 293 -10.78 11.64 -20.19
C PHE A 293 -10.57 12.37 -18.86
N VAL A 294 -9.95 11.74 -17.86
CA VAL A 294 -9.71 12.38 -16.56
C VAL A 294 -8.43 13.20 -16.63
N ARG A 295 -8.55 14.53 -16.63
CA ARG A 295 -7.40 15.45 -16.67
C ARG A 295 -6.85 15.78 -15.30
N GLY A 296 -7.68 15.80 -14.26
CA GLY A 296 -7.30 16.17 -12.91
C GLY A 296 -8.37 15.85 -11.88
N LEU A 297 -8.00 15.91 -10.60
CA LEU A 297 -8.89 15.56 -9.48
C LEU A 297 -8.87 16.63 -8.38
N ILE A 298 -10.06 17.05 -7.95
CA ILE A 298 -10.27 18.00 -6.85
C ILE A 298 -11.23 17.37 -5.84
N LEU A 299 -10.79 17.24 -4.58
CA LEU A 299 -11.60 16.67 -3.49
C LEU A 299 -11.78 17.65 -2.33
N ASP A 300 -13.00 17.73 -1.79
CA ASP A 300 -13.28 18.61 -0.65
C ASP A 300 -12.67 18.09 0.66
N ILE A 301 -12.74 16.77 0.89
CA ILE A 301 -12.28 16.15 2.13
C ILE A 301 -10.77 15.91 2.10
N ALA A 302 -10.07 16.38 3.14
CA ALA A 302 -8.66 16.09 3.35
C ALA A 302 -8.50 14.69 3.98
N GLY A 303 -7.76 13.80 3.31
CA GLY A 303 -7.21 12.60 3.94
C GLY A 303 -8.15 11.38 4.10
N GLN A 304 -9.09 11.13 3.20
CA GLN A 304 -9.94 9.92 3.28
C GLN A 304 -9.84 8.90 2.15
N THR A 305 -9.09 9.14 1.06
CA THR A 305 -8.80 8.10 0.06
C THR A 305 -7.33 8.05 -0.34
N SER A 306 -6.49 7.61 0.60
CA SER A 306 -5.07 7.29 0.33
C SER A 306 -4.93 6.49 -0.97
N HIS A 307 -5.78 5.48 -1.17
CA HIS A 307 -5.79 4.64 -2.35
C HIS A 307 -6.18 5.36 -3.64
N THR A 308 -7.26 6.16 -3.67
CA THR A 308 -7.63 6.95 -4.87
C THR A 308 -6.51 7.93 -5.24
N LEU A 309 -5.86 8.55 -4.25
CA LEU A 309 -4.71 9.45 -4.49
C LEU A 309 -3.45 8.71 -4.93
N ILE A 310 -3.19 7.52 -4.39
CA ILE A 310 -2.11 6.65 -4.86
C ILE A 310 -2.37 6.25 -6.32
N MET A 311 -3.61 5.92 -6.67
CA MET A 311 -4.00 5.57 -8.03
C MET A 311 -3.90 6.75 -9.00
N ALA A 312 -4.34 7.94 -8.58
CA ALA A 312 -4.15 9.17 -9.35
C ALA A 312 -2.66 9.45 -9.60
N ARG A 313 -1.79 9.26 -8.60
CA ARG A 313 -0.33 9.39 -8.74
C ARG A 313 0.25 8.36 -9.71
N SER A 314 -0.15 7.10 -9.62
CA SER A 314 0.35 6.06 -10.54
C SER A 314 -0.04 6.31 -11.99
N GLN A 315 -1.18 6.99 -12.20
CA GLN A 315 -1.68 7.40 -13.52
C GLN A 315 -1.22 8.81 -13.93
N ALA A 316 -0.34 9.45 -13.15
CA ALA A 316 0.14 10.82 -13.37
C ALA A 316 -0.99 11.87 -13.52
N ILE A 317 -2.13 11.65 -12.85
CA ILE A 317 -3.26 12.58 -12.82
C ILE A 317 -3.01 13.57 -11.68
N PRO A 318 -2.94 14.89 -11.95
CA PRO A 318 -2.77 15.90 -10.91
C PRO A 318 -3.96 15.96 -9.96
N ALA A 319 -3.70 16.15 -8.67
CA ALA A 319 -4.74 16.08 -7.65
C ALA A 319 -4.50 17.04 -6.48
N VAL A 320 -5.58 17.69 -6.02
CA VAL A 320 -5.61 18.53 -4.82
C VAL A 320 -6.78 18.10 -3.93
N THR A 321 -6.53 17.93 -2.64
CA THR A 321 -7.54 17.50 -1.67
C THR A 321 -7.72 18.48 -0.53
N GLY A 322 -8.74 18.31 0.31
CA GLY A 322 -8.95 19.21 1.44
C GLY A 322 -9.35 20.62 1.01
N VAL A 323 -9.95 20.77 -0.16
CA VAL A 323 -10.35 22.07 -0.68
C VAL A 323 -11.68 22.46 -0.04
N THR A 324 -11.73 23.60 0.62
CA THR A 324 -12.95 23.98 1.36
C THR A 324 -14.12 24.23 0.39
N GLN A 325 -15.04 23.25 0.34
CA GLN A 325 -16.30 23.29 -0.43
C GLN A 325 -16.12 23.50 -1.94
N ALA A 326 -15.12 22.88 -2.58
CA ALA A 326 -14.93 22.99 -4.03
C ALA A 326 -16.16 22.46 -4.80
N SER A 327 -16.75 21.37 -4.34
CA SER A 327 -17.98 20.78 -4.93
C SER A 327 -19.18 21.75 -4.98
N ARG A 328 -19.22 22.74 -4.08
CA ARG A 328 -20.29 23.75 -4.01
C ARG A 328 -19.92 25.06 -4.70
N ARG A 329 -18.62 25.36 -4.78
CA ARG A 329 -18.09 26.62 -5.34
C ARG A 329 -17.86 26.54 -6.84
N LEU A 330 -17.49 25.38 -7.36
CA LEU A 330 -17.27 25.13 -8.78
C LEU A 330 -18.56 24.67 -9.46
N ARG A 331 -18.73 25.01 -10.73
CA ARG A 331 -19.88 24.58 -11.55
C ARG A 331 -19.44 23.63 -12.66
N SER A 332 -20.29 22.66 -13.00
CA SER A 332 -20.02 21.78 -14.14
C SER A 332 -19.93 22.61 -15.43
N GLY A 333 -18.91 22.35 -16.25
CA GLY A 333 -18.59 23.10 -17.47
C GLY A 333 -17.73 24.35 -17.25
N GLU A 334 -17.46 24.76 -16.01
CA GLU A 334 -16.61 25.92 -15.70
C GLU A 334 -15.14 25.64 -16.03
N GLU A 335 -14.44 26.61 -16.62
CA GLU A 335 -13.03 26.47 -16.95
C GLU A 335 -12.16 26.73 -15.71
N VAL A 336 -11.35 25.75 -15.34
CA VAL A 336 -10.45 25.85 -14.19
C VAL A 336 -9.04 25.41 -14.55
N ILE A 337 -8.07 26.01 -13.86
CA ILE A 337 -6.68 25.54 -13.85
C ILE A 337 -6.40 24.89 -12.50
N LEU A 338 -5.94 23.65 -12.53
CA LEU A 338 -5.52 22.87 -11.38
C LEU A 338 -3.99 22.79 -11.34
N ASP A 339 -3.39 23.29 -10.26
CA ASP A 339 -1.98 23.14 -9.93
C ASP A 339 -1.83 22.14 -8.78
N GLY A 340 -1.70 20.86 -9.13
CA GLY A 340 -1.54 19.75 -8.19
C GLY A 340 -0.20 19.78 -7.45
N THR A 341 0.80 20.47 -8.01
CA THR A 341 2.13 20.66 -7.40
C THR A 341 2.06 21.65 -6.24
N ARG A 342 1.34 22.77 -6.43
CA ARG A 342 1.26 23.86 -5.44
C ARG A 342 -0.01 23.82 -4.58
N GLY A 343 -0.98 22.97 -4.91
CA GLY A 343 -2.24 22.87 -4.18
C GLY A 343 -3.20 24.02 -4.46
N VAL A 344 -3.19 24.56 -5.67
CA VAL A 344 -3.97 25.76 -6.06
C VAL A 344 -4.94 25.43 -7.18
N ILE A 345 -6.16 25.95 -7.09
CA ILE A 345 -7.20 25.84 -8.11
C ILE A 345 -7.64 27.25 -8.49
N LEU A 346 -7.60 27.58 -9.77
CA LEU A 346 -8.00 28.88 -10.29
C LEU A 346 -9.33 28.77 -11.02
N ILE A 347 -10.25 29.67 -10.71
CA ILE A 347 -11.59 29.70 -11.26
C ILE A 347 -11.66 30.82 -12.29
N SER A 348 -11.90 30.46 -13.56
CA SER A 348 -11.99 31.44 -14.67
C SER A 348 -10.86 32.49 -14.65
N PRO A 349 -9.57 32.07 -14.67
CA PRO A 349 -8.46 33.00 -14.49
C PRO A 349 -8.39 34.03 -15.62
N GLY A 350 -8.02 35.27 -15.25
CA GLY A 350 -7.72 36.34 -16.18
C GLY A 350 -6.56 36.03 -17.12
N GLU A 351 -6.41 36.84 -18.17
CA GLU A 351 -5.49 36.56 -19.28
C GLU A 351 -4.02 36.48 -18.82
N ALA A 352 -3.61 37.31 -17.86
CA ALA A 352 -2.25 37.32 -17.34
C ALA A 352 -1.89 36.00 -16.64
N VAL A 353 -2.77 35.49 -15.78
CA VAL A 353 -2.58 34.24 -15.06
C VAL A 353 -2.73 33.04 -15.97
N ARG A 354 -3.68 33.08 -16.91
CA ARG A 354 -3.83 32.05 -17.96
C ARG A 354 -2.55 31.92 -18.78
N ARG A 355 -1.95 33.03 -19.21
CA ARG A 355 -0.68 33.05 -19.96
C ARG A 355 0.49 32.53 -19.14
N TYR A 356 0.53 32.85 -17.84
CA TYR A 356 1.55 32.31 -16.93
C TYR A 356 1.46 30.78 -16.85
N TYR A 357 0.29 30.23 -16.54
CA TYR A 357 0.09 28.79 -16.43
C TYR A 357 0.26 28.06 -17.77
N GLN A 358 -0.13 28.69 -18.88
CA GLN A 358 0.14 28.16 -20.21
C GLN A 358 1.64 28.01 -20.46
N LYS A 359 2.45 29.03 -20.12
CA LYS A 359 3.91 28.94 -20.22
C LYS A 359 4.50 27.88 -19.29
N GLU A 360 3.98 27.72 -18.08
CA GLU A 360 4.43 26.66 -17.16
C GLU A 360 4.12 25.27 -17.75
N MET A 361 2.90 25.05 -18.29
CA MET A 361 2.53 23.79 -18.97
C MET A 361 3.38 23.54 -20.23
N GLU A 362 3.63 24.57 -21.04
CA GLU A 362 4.52 24.48 -22.21
C GLU A 362 5.96 24.16 -21.79
N ALA A 363 6.48 24.79 -20.74
CA ALA A 363 7.80 24.52 -20.21
C ALA A 363 7.92 23.09 -19.66
N GLU A 364 6.93 22.61 -18.89
CA GLU A 364 6.87 21.23 -18.43
C GLU A 364 6.81 20.24 -19.60
N GLY A 365 5.97 20.52 -20.61
CA GLY A 365 5.85 19.70 -21.81
C GLY A 365 7.15 19.65 -22.62
N LEU A 366 7.83 20.79 -22.80
CA LEU A 366 9.15 20.86 -23.44
C LEU A 366 10.21 20.09 -22.64
N LEU A 367 10.20 20.18 -21.31
CA LEU A 367 11.11 19.42 -20.45
C LEU A 367 10.84 17.92 -20.53
N LEU A 368 9.57 17.49 -20.51
CA LEU A 368 9.17 16.10 -20.71
C LEU A 368 9.61 15.58 -22.08
N GLY A 369 9.35 16.33 -23.15
CA GLY A 369 9.79 15.97 -24.50
C GLY A 369 11.31 15.86 -24.61
N ARG A 370 12.05 16.81 -24.01
CA ARG A 370 13.52 16.73 -23.92
C ARG A 370 13.99 15.52 -23.14
N ARG A 371 13.35 15.21 -22.00
CA ARG A 371 13.68 14.03 -21.19
C ARG A 371 13.43 12.74 -21.96
N GLN A 372 12.33 12.63 -22.72
CA GLN A 372 12.07 11.47 -23.57
C GLN A 372 13.09 11.33 -24.70
N GLN A 373 13.50 12.43 -25.32
CA GLN A 373 14.59 12.41 -26.30
C GLN A 373 15.92 11.98 -25.67
N GLN A 374 16.21 12.47 -24.46
CA GLN A 374 17.41 12.11 -23.70
C GLN A 374 17.38 10.67 -23.19
N ALA A 375 16.21 10.13 -22.86
CA ALA A 375 16.03 8.75 -22.43
C ALA A 375 16.42 7.73 -23.52
N ALA A 376 16.41 8.15 -24.79
CA ALA A 376 16.89 7.33 -25.91
C ALA A 376 18.43 7.41 -26.10
N LEU A 377 19.11 8.34 -25.43
CA LEU A 377 20.56 8.49 -25.52
C LEU A 377 21.25 7.62 -24.48
N PRO A 378 22.42 7.04 -24.81
CA PRO A 378 23.19 6.28 -23.83
C PRO A 378 23.70 7.18 -22.70
N GLY A 379 23.85 6.61 -21.51
CA GLY A 379 24.46 7.27 -20.36
C GLY A 379 25.93 7.57 -20.63
N GLN A 380 26.23 8.79 -21.08
CA GLN A 380 27.59 9.21 -21.42
C GLN A 380 27.83 10.68 -21.10
N THR A 381 29.01 10.96 -20.60
CA THR A 381 29.53 12.31 -20.36
C THR A 381 30.01 12.98 -21.65
N ALA A 382 30.18 14.31 -21.63
CA ALA A 382 30.62 15.07 -22.81
C ALA A 382 32.03 14.69 -23.31
N ASP A 383 32.89 14.17 -22.43
CA ASP A 383 34.23 13.65 -22.72
C ASP A 383 34.23 12.15 -23.08
N GLY A 384 33.05 11.52 -23.17
CA GLY A 384 32.89 10.17 -23.69
C GLY A 384 32.96 9.04 -22.66
N ARG A 385 33.11 9.34 -21.36
CA ARG A 385 33.02 8.33 -20.30
C ARG A 385 31.58 7.82 -20.19
N LYS A 386 31.39 6.52 -20.40
CA LYS A 386 30.10 5.84 -20.21
C LYS A 386 29.78 5.72 -18.72
N ILE A 387 28.53 5.97 -18.37
CA ILE A 387 27.96 5.83 -17.03
C ILE A 387 26.63 5.12 -17.20
N GLU A 388 26.51 3.92 -16.66
CA GLU A 388 25.26 3.16 -16.75
C GLU A 388 24.16 3.85 -15.95
N ILE A 389 23.00 4.06 -16.57
CA ILE A 389 21.81 4.61 -15.91
C ILE A 389 20.78 3.50 -15.75
N ALA A 390 20.66 2.96 -14.54
CA ALA A 390 19.78 1.84 -14.25
C ALA A 390 18.61 2.25 -13.32
N ALA A 391 17.51 1.50 -13.38
CA ALA A 391 16.33 1.72 -12.53
C ALA A 391 16.40 0.90 -11.24
N ASN A 392 15.83 1.46 -10.16
CA ASN A 392 15.54 0.72 -8.94
C ASN A 392 14.05 0.38 -8.92
N ILE A 393 13.71 -0.90 -8.85
CA ILE A 393 12.33 -1.38 -8.91
C ILE A 393 12.05 -2.39 -7.79
N GLY A 394 10.77 -2.55 -7.44
CA GLY A 394 10.32 -3.55 -6.47
C GLY A 394 9.35 -4.58 -7.04
N ARG A 395 8.81 -4.33 -8.24
CA ARG A 395 7.89 -5.23 -8.92
C ARG A 395 8.17 -5.30 -10.43
N PRO A 396 7.87 -6.43 -11.09
CA PRO A 396 8.05 -6.57 -12.54
C PRO A 396 7.26 -5.52 -13.35
N GLU A 397 6.09 -5.10 -12.86
CA GLU A 397 5.23 -4.13 -13.56
C GLU A 397 5.88 -2.74 -13.71
N GLU A 398 6.95 -2.45 -12.97
CA GLU A 398 7.70 -1.20 -13.07
C GLU A 398 8.71 -1.19 -14.24
N LEU A 399 9.00 -2.35 -14.85
CA LEU A 399 10.00 -2.49 -15.92
C LEU A 399 9.62 -1.69 -17.17
N GLU A 400 8.36 -1.75 -17.60
CA GLU A 400 7.92 -1.03 -18.80
C GLU A 400 8.16 0.48 -18.68
N LYS A 401 7.86 1.04 -17.51
CA LYS A 401 8.12 2.44 -17.20
C LYS A 401 9.62 2.73 -17.17
N ALA A 402 10.42 1.87 -16.53
CA ALA A 402 11.87 2.03 -16.48
C ALA A 402 12.49 2.12 -17.88
N TRP A 403 12.05 1.26 -18.81
CA TRP A 403 12.50 1.27 -20.20
C TRP A 403 12.07 2.52 -20.96
N ARG A 404 10.83 2.97 -20.73
CA ARG A 404 10.30 4.21 -21.31
C ARG A 404 11.09 5.43 -20.84
N ASP A 405 11.54 5.42 -19.59
CA ASP A 405 12.33 6.48 -18.96
C ASP A 405 13.85 6.38 -19.27
N GLY A 406 14.27 5.41 -20.09
CA GLY A 406 15.64 5.30 -20.60
C GLY A 406 16.60 4.47 -19.74
N ALA A 407 16.09 3.63 -18.84
CA ALA A 407 16.96 2.76 -18.05
C ALA A 407 17.67 1.73 -18.95
N GLU A 408 18.98 1.61 -18.76
CA GLU A 408 19.85 0.67 -19.47
C GLU A 408 19.85 -0.72 -18.81
N GLY A 409 19.35 -0.80 -17.58
CA GLY A 409 19.20 -2.02 -16.79
C GLY A 409 18.44 -1.78 -15.50
N VAL A 410 18.40 -2.79 -14.63
CA VAL A 410 17.89 -2.69 -13.26
C VAL A 410 19.07 -2.75 -12.29
N GLY A 411 19.33 -1.62 -11.62
CA GLY A 411 20.44 -1.47 -10.70
C GLY A 411 20.14 -2.11 -9.33
N ILE A 412 18.86 -2.17 -8.95
CA ILE A 412 18.38 -2.86 -7.76
C ILE A 412 16.96 -3.38 -8.00
N PHE A 413 16.79 -4.69 -8.01
CA PHE A 413 15.49 -5.35 -7.84
C PHE A 413 15.31 -5.69 -6.36
N ARG A 414 14.37 -5.01 -5.69
CA ARG A 414 14.07 -5.21 -4.26
C ARG A 414 13.12 -6.39 -4.07
N THR A 415 13.57 -7.44 -3.38
CA THR A 415 12.78 -8.68 -3.24
C THR A 415 11.88 -8.68 -2.02
N GLU A 416 12.03 -7.76 -1.06
CA GLU A 416 11.31 -7.79 0.22
C GLU A 416 9.80 -7.58 0.04
N LEU A 417 9.38 -6.95 -1.06
CA LEU A 417 7.97 -6.79 -1.42
C LEU A 417 7.23 -8.14 -1.59
N LEU A 418 7.95 -9.23 -1.83
CA LEU A 418 7.38 -10.59 -1.88
C LEU A 418 6.93 -11.10 -0.52
N LEU A 419 7.44 -10.53 0.56
CA LEU A 419 7.18 -10.99 1.92
C LEU A 419 6.07 -10.20 2.59
N TYR A 420 5.73 -9.02 2.07
CA TYR A 420 4.76 -8.14 2.68
C TYR A 420 3.33 -8.63 2.46
N GLY A 421 2.61 -8.79 3.57
CA GLY A 421 1.21 -9.23 3.56
C GLY A 421 1.02 -10.69 3.17
N GLN A 422 2.09 -11.50 3.14
CA GLN A 422 1.99 -12.93 2.88
C GLN A 422 1.91 -13.72 4.20
N PRO A 423 1.01 -14.70 4.31
CA PRO A 423 0.86 -15.53 5.51
C PRO A 423 1.99 -16.54 5.67
N ALA A 424 2.71 -16.85 4.59
CA ALA A 424 3.82 -17.79 4.56
C ALA A 424 5.02 -17.21 3.79
N LEU A 425 6.21 -17.76 4.08
CA LEU A 425 7.41 -17.44 3.32
C LEU A 425 7.31 -18.00 1.89
N PRO A 426 7.77 -17.27 0.86
CA PRO A 426 7.67 -17.69 -0.51
C PRO A 426 8.58 -18.89 -0.77
N THR A 427 8.05 -19.87 -1.50
CA THR A 427 8.81 -21.08 -1.88
C THR A 427 9.89 -20.74 -2.90
N GLU A 428 10.81 -21.67 -3.14
CA GLU A 428 11.77 -21.54 -4.25
C GLU A 428 11.06 -21.33 -5.59
N GLU A 429 9.95 -22.04 -5.84
CA GLU A 429 9.24 -21.97 -7.12
C GLU A 429 8.54 -20.61 -7.30
N ASP A 430 7.91 -20.07 -6.25
CA ASP A 430 7.30 -18.74 -6.29
C ASP A 430 8.34 -17.66 -6.65
N GLN A 431 9.50 -17.75 -6.01
CA GLN A 431 10.62 -16.83 -6.25
C GLN A 431 11.21 -17.02 -7.65
N TYR A 432 11.38 -18.26 -8.10
CA TYR A 432 11.90 -18.59 -9.42
C TYR A 432 11.01 -18.04 -10.54
N LEU A 433 9.68 -18.22 -10.44
CA LEU A 433 8.73 -17.71 -11.43
C LEU A 433 8.79 -16.18 -11.53
N LEU A 434 8.95 -15.50 -10.41
CA LEU A 434 9.14 -14.05 -10.40
C LEU A 434 10.47 -13.64 -11.06
N TYR A 435 11.58 -14.21 -10.62
CA TYR A 435 12.90 -13.83 -11.16
C TYR A 435 13.03 -14.19 -12.64
N LYS A 436 12.42 -15.29 -13.08
CA LYS A 436 12.27 -15.65 -14.49
C LYS A 436 11.49 -14.56 -15.24
N LYS A 437 10.31 -14.16 -14.76
CA LYS A 437 9.50 -13.10 -15.38
C LYS A 437 10.32 -11.82 -15.55
N VAL A 438 11.03 -11.39 -14.50
CA VAL A 438 11.89 -10.20 -14.53
C VAL A 438 13.03 -10.37 -15.55
N ALA A 439 13.68 -11.54 -15.57
CA ALA A 439 14.76 -11.83 -16.50
C ALA A 439 14.32 -11.79 -17.98
N GLU A 440 13.15 -12.37 -18.28
CA GLU A 440 12.57 -12.38 -19.62
C GLU A 440 12.13 -10.97 -20.05
N GLU A 441 11.41 -10.25 -19.19
CA GLU A 441 10.94 -8.88 -19.47
C GLU A 441 12.09 -7.86 -19.57
N ALA A 442 13.23 -8.13 -18.94
CA ALA A 442 14.44 -7.33 -19.09
C ALA A 442 15.05 -7.38 -20.50
N SER A 443 14.63 -8.34 -21.34
CA SER A 443 14.99 -8.41 -22.76
C SER A 443 16.51 -8.32 -23.01
N GLY A 444 17.29 -9.01 -22.16
CA GLY A 444 18.75 -9.05 -22.24
C GLY A 444 19.50 -7.93 -21.50
N ARG A 445 18.80 -6.95 -20.93
CA ARG A 445 19.41 -5.93 -20.04
C ARG A 445 19.81 -6.54 -18.70
N PRO A 446 20.87 -6.02 -18.04
CA PRO A 446 21.30 -6.52 -16.74
C PRO A 446 20.28 -6.20 -15.65
N VAL A 447 20.08 -7.15 -14.73
CA VAL A 447 19.23 -7.00 -13.55
C VAL A 447 20.01 -7.45 -12.32
N ILE A 448 20.23 -6.53 -11.39
CA ILE A 448 20.86 -6.83 -10.09
C ILE A 448 19.75 -7.17 -9.10
N ILE A 449 19.65 -8.46 -8.74
CA ILE A 449 18.73 -8.94 -7.72
C ILE A 449 19.40 -8.78 -6.36
N ARG A 450 18.81 -7.94 -5.51
CA ARG A 450 19.25 -7.83 -4.12
C ARG A 450 18.56 -8.91 -3.31
N THR A 451 19.33 -9.73 -2.59
CA THR A 451 18.74 -10.70 -1.66
C THR A 451 18.02 -10.00 -0.52
N PHE A 452 17.21 -10.74 0.23
CA PHE A 452 16.33 -10.18 1.24
C PHE A 452 17.08 -9.30 2.27
N ASP A 453 16.77 -8.00 2.30
CA ASP A 453 17.14 -7.04 3.35
C ASP A 453 15.96 -6.87 4.33
N ILE A 454 15.70 -7.93 5.10
CA ILE A 454 14.66 -8.00 6.13
C ILE A 454 15.27 -7.68 7.50
N GLY A 455 14.44 -7.27 8.46
CA GLY A 455 14.86 -6.85 9.80
C GLY A 455 14.86 -5.32 9.90
N GLY A 456 14.99 -4.79 11.11
CA GLY A 456 14.85 -3.36 11.32
C GLY A 456 13.39 -2.92 11.51
N ASP A 457 12.95 -2.02 10.63
CA ASP A 457 11.62 -1.41 10.57
C ASP A 457 10.61 -2.18 9.68
N LYS A 458 11.04 -3.28 9.05
CA LYS A 458 10.26 -4.05 8.07
C LYS A 458 9.67 -5.32 8.72
N PRO A 459 8.41 -5.31 9.20
CA PRO A 459 7.80 -6.51 9.77
C PRO A 459 7.52 -7.54 8.67
N VAL A 460 7.93 -8.79 8.91
CA VAL A 460 7.54 -9.95 8.09
C VAL A 460 6.75 -10.90 8.99
N PRO A 461 5.41 -10.88 8.95
CA PRO A 461 4.56 -11.67 9.85
C PRO A 461 4.87 -13.17 9.83
N ALA A 462 5.29 -13.70 8.68
CA ALA A 462 5.69 -15.09 8.50
C ALA A 462 7.03 -15.46 9.18
N MET A 463 7.77 -14.48 9.73
CA MET A 463 9.03 -14.70 10.47
C MET A 463 8.89 -14.23 11.92
N SER A 464 9.26 -15.10 12.86
CA SER A 464 9.32 -14.74 14.28
C SER A 464 10.64 -14.03 14.61
N LEU A 465 10.81 -12.81 14.12
CA LEU A 465 12.00 -12.00 14.41
C LEU A 465 11.93 -11.46 15.86
N PRO A 466 13.04 -11.50 16.63
CA PRO A 466 13.07 -10.93 17.97
C PRO A 466 12.91 -9.42 17.92
N GLN A 467 12.24 -8.83 18.92
CA GLN A 467 12.25 -7.39 19.10
C GLN A 467 13.63 -6.95 19.59
N GLU A 468 14.18 -5.92 18.97
CA GLU A 468 15.48 -5.36 19.33
C GLU A 468 15.33 -3.89 19.73
N PRO A 469 16.14 -3.41 20.70
CA PRO A 469 16.13 -2.00 21.08
C PRO A 469 16.66 -1.10 19.95
N ASN A 470 17.57 -1.61 19.11
CA ASN A 470 18.11 -0.89 17.95
C ASN A 470 18.04 -1.76 16.69
N PRO A 471 16.86 -1.92 16.08
CA PRO A 471 16.66 -2.83 14.95
C PRO A 471 17.57 -2.52 13.74
N PHE A 472 17.87 -1.23 13.51
CA PHE A 472 18.80 -0.83 12.44
C PHE A 472 20.25 -1.30 12.68
N LEU A 473 20.66 -1.50 13.93
CA LEU A 473 22.02 -1.98 14.25
C LEU A 473 22.07 -3.50 14.47
N GLY A 474 20.92 -4.17 14.45
CA GLY A 474 20.76 -5.53 14.93
C GLY A 474 20.66 -6.59 13.83
N TYR A 475 19.72 -7.51 14.06
CA TYR A 475 19.47 -8.73 13.32
C TYR A 475 18.71 -8.45 12.02
N ARG A 476 19.45 -8.04 10.98
CA ARG A 476 18.92 -7.69 9.66
C ARG A 476 19.84 -8.06 8.49
N GLY A 477 19.26 -8.13 7.29
CA GLY A 477 19.95 -8.46 6.04
C GLY A 477 20.64 -9.82 6.10
N ILE A 478 21.90 -9.89 5.67
CA ILE A 478 22.69 -11.13 5.66
C ILE A 478 22.75 -11.86 7.01
N ARG A 479 22.67 -11.12 8.12
CA ARG A 479 22.79 -11.67 9.49
C ARG A 479 21.66 -12.65 9.84
N ILE A 480 20.53 -12.55 9.13
CA ILE A 480 19.36 -13.42 9.31
C ILE A 480 19.57 -14.78 8.62
N TYR A 481 20.41 -14.84 7.58
CA TYR A 481 20.45 -15.98 6.66
C TYR A 481 20.92 -17.28 7.31
N GLN A 482 21.83 -17.21 8.28
CA GLN A 482 22.37 -18.42 8.90
C GLN A 482 21.32 -19.16 9.74
N GLU A 483 20.52 -18.44 10.52
CA GLU A 483 19.46 -19.04 11.33
C GLU A 483 18.19 -19.31 10.51
N ASN A 484 17.99 -18.60 9.41
CA ASN A 484 16.85 -18.77 8.49
C ASN A 484 17.33 -19.36 7.14
N TYR A 485 18.11 -20.43 7.24
CA TYR A 485 18.85 -21.00 6.10
C TYR A 485 17.97 -21.37 4.92
N GLU A 486 16.77 -21.93 5.14
CA GLU A 486 15.87 -22.31 4.05
C GLU A 486 15.37 -21.10 3.24
N LEU A 487 15.13 -19.95 3.88
CA LEU A 487 14.73 -18.73 3.18
C LEU A 487 15.84 -18.28 2.22
N PHE A 488 17.08 -18.27 2.72
CA PHE A 488 18.27 -17.94 1.95
C PHE A 488 18.52 -18.94 0.82
N ARG A 489 18.46 -20.24 1.13
CA ARG A 489 18.62 -21.33 0.18
C ARG A 489 17.62 -21.24 -0.97
N HIS A 490 16.32 -21.11 -0.66
CA HIS A 490 15.27 -20.95 -1.67
C HIS A 490 15.53 -19.74 -2.56
N GLN A 491 15.90 -18.59 -1.97
CA GLN A 491 16.13 -17.37 -2.73
C GLN A 491 17.31 -17.50 -3.70
N VAL A 492 18.46 -17.98 -3.23
CA VAL A 492 19.65 -18.10 -4.06
C VAL A 492 19.44 -19.14 -5.17
N ARG A 493 18.84 -20.29 -4.85
CA ARG A 493 18.53 -21.31 -5.87
C ARG A 493 17.56 -20.79 -6.93
N ALA A 494 16.52 -20.07 -6.52
CA ALA A 494 15.57 -19.44 -7.44
C ALA A 494 16.27 -18.43 -8.38
N ILE A 495 17.17 -17.60 -7.85
CA ILE A 495 17.96 -16.65 -8.67
C ILE A 495 18.84 -17.42 -9.66
N LEU A 496 19.59 -18.43 -9.20
CA LEU A 496 20.45 -19.26 -10.05
C LEU A 496 19.67 -19.93 -11.18
N ARG A 497 18.52 -20.53 -10.89
CA ARG A 497 17.63 -21.13 -11.91
C ARG A 497 17.15 -20.09 -12.92
N ALA A 498 16.87 -18.87 -12.49
CA ALA A 498 16.39 -17.80 -13.38
C ALA A 498 17.49 -17.24 -14.31
N THR A 499 18.78 -17.48 -14.03
CA THR A 499 19.90 -16.93 -14.83
C THR A 499 19.91 -17.39 -16.29
N VAL A 500 19.25 -18.50 -16.62
CA VAL A 500 19.18 -19.00 -18.01
C VAL A 500 18.29 -18.15 -18.91
N PHE A 501 17.40 -17.34 -18.32
CA PHE A 501 16.43 -16.51 -19.04
C PHE A 501 16.91 -15.07 -19.29
N GLY A 502 18.00 -14.62 -18.65
CA GLY A 502 18.47 -13.24 -18.79
C GLY A 502 19.84 -12.98 -18.18
N GLN A 503 20.21 -11.70 -18.08
CA GLN A 503 21.45 -11.25 -17.44
C GLN A 503 21.17 -10.86 -15.99
N LEU A 504 21.17 -11.86 -15.11
CA LEU A 504 20.98 -11.64 -13.68
C LEU A 504 22.33 -11.52 -12.97
N LYS A 505 22.43 -10.58 -12.04
CA LYS A 505 23.49 -10.47 -11.03
C LYS A 505 22.86 -10.62 -9.66
N ILE A 506 23.63 -11.07 -8.68
CA ILE A 506 23.16 -11.18 -7.29
C ILE A 506 23.93 -10.20 -6.39
N MET A 507 23.23 -9.57 -5.46
CA MET A 507 23.83 -8.64 -4.52
C MET A 507 23.33 -8.86 -3.10
N PHE A 508 24.26 -8.84 -2.13
CA PHE A 508 23.95 -9.09 -0.73
C PHE A 508 23.92 -7.81 0.13
N PRO A 509 22.87 -7.61 0.95
CA PRO A 509 22.74 -6.49 1.88
C PRO A 509 23.48 -6.73 3.20
N MET A 510 23.80 -5.63 3.90
CA MET A 510 24.27 -5.55 5.29
C MET A 510 25.57 -6.31 5.60
N VAL A 511 26.35 -6.60 4.56
CA VAL A 511 27.69 -7.17 4.69
C VAL A 511 28.56 -6.19 5.49
N SER A 512 29.26 -6.72 6.48
CA SER A 512 30.11 -5.99 7.41
C SER A 512 31.53 -6.56 7.45
N LEU A 513 31.68 -7.87 7.18
CA LEU A 513 32.93 -8.64 7.27
C LEU A 513 33.22 -9.39 5.96
N VAL A 514 34.50 -9.60 5.63
CA VAL A 514 34.92 -10.35 4.42
C VAL A 514 34.55 -11.83 4.54
N GLU A 515 34.57 -12.36 5.76
CA GLU A 515 34.18 -13.74 6.07
C GLU A 515 32.73 -14.03 5.71
N GLU A 516 31.84 -13.03 5.81
CA GLU A 516 30.44 -13.18 5.41
C GLU A 516 30.33 -13.40 3.89
N VAL A 517 31.12 -12.69 3.09
CA VAL A 517 31.17 -12.88 1.62
C VAL A 517 31.71 -14.26 1.25
N ARG A 518 32.76 -14.72 1.94
CA ARG A 518 33.32 -16.07 1.74
C ARG A 518 32.30 -17.14 2.06
N TRP A 519 31.57 -16.98 3.18
CA TRP A 519 30.49 -17.88 3.55
C TRP A 519 29.37 -17.91 2.50
N LEU A 520 28.95 -16.75 1.99
CA LEU A 520 27.95 -16.68 0.92
C LEU A 520 28.39 -17.43 -0.34
N LYS A 521 29.62 -17.21 -0.81
CA LYS A 521 30.20 -17.91 -1.97
C LYS A 521 30.25 -19.42 -1.75
N GLU A 522 30.66 -19.87 -0.56
CA GLU A 522 30.68 -21.29 -0.20
C GLU A 522 29.27 -21.90 -0.33
N LYS A 523 28.25 -21.23 0.22
CA LYS A 523 26.87 -21.72 0.14
C LYS A 523 26.31 -21.69 -1.28
N MET A 524 26.57 -20.64 -2.04
CA MET A 524 26.20 -20.56 -3.46
C MET A 524 26.79 -21.70 -4.28
N ALA A 525 28.06 -22.06 -4.03
CA ALA A 525 28.71 -23.20 -4.69
C ALA A 525 28.06 -24.54 -4.29
N GLY A 526 27.65 -24.68 -3.03
CA GLY A 526 26.85 -25.81 -2.55
C GLY A 526 25.52 -25.93 -3.29
N PHE A 527 24.75 -24.85 -3.36
CA PHE A 527 23.45 -24.81 -4.04
C PHE A 527 23.55 -25.09 -5.54
N SER A 528 24.63 -24.64 -6.19
CA SER A 528 24.90 -24.95 -7.59
C SER A 528 25.07 -26.45 -7.81
N LYS A 529 25.76 -27.16 -6.89
CA LYS A 529 25.90 -28.63 -6.95
C LYS A 529 24.57 -29.34 -6.71
N GLU A 530 23.73 -28.84 -5.81
CA GLU A 530 22.39 -29.38 -5.59
C GLU A 530 21.53 -29.26 -6.86
N LEU A 531 21.48 -28.08 -7.47
CA LEU A 531 20.75 -27.84 -8.73
C LEU A 531 21.25 -28.76 -9.85
N GLN A 532 22.56 -28.96 -9.95
CA GLN A 532 23.16 -29.87 -10.90
C GLN A 532 22.74 -31.33 -10.65
N ALA A 533 22.73 -31.78 -9.40
CA ALA A 533 22.29 -33.13 -9.03
C ALA A 533 20.79 -33.37 -9.31
N GLU A 534 19.97 -32.32 -9.18
CA GLU A 534 18.54 -32.33 -9.52
C GLU A 534 18.26 -32.18 -11.03
N GLY A 535 19.28 -31.92 -11.85
CA GLY A 535 19.13 -31.73 -13.29
C GLY A 535 18.45 -30.42 -13.69
N LEU A 536 18.44 -29.43 -12.79
CA LEU A 536 17.83 -28.12 -13.04
C LEU A 536 18.82 -27.19 -13.75
N PRO A 537 18.42 -26.49 -14.82
CA PRO A 537 19.33 -25.63 -15.58
C PRO A 537 19.64 -24.31 -14.84
N PHE A 538 20.90 -23.90 -14.86
CA PHE A 538 21.41 -22.63 -14.33
C PHE A 538 22.71 -22.23 -15.05
N LYS A 539 23.16 -20.97 -14.93
CA LYS A 539 24.50 -20.55 -15.35
C LYS A 539 25.50 -20.77 -14.22
N GLU A 540 26.61 -21.47 -14.50
CA GLU A 540 27.66 -21.76 -13.52
C GLU A 540 28.32 -20.51 -12.92
N LYS A 541 28.33 -19.41 -13.67
CA LYS A 541 28.88 -18.13 -13.24
C LYS A 541 27.79 -17.07 -13.21
N ILE A 542 27.67 -16.41 -12.05
CA ILE A 542 26.83 -15.24 -11.82
C ILE A 542 27.69 -14.17 -11.16
N GLU A 543 27.62 -12.95 -11.69
CA GLU A 543 28.29 -11.81 -11.04
C GLU A 543 27.68 -11.57 -9.66
N THR A 544 28.54 -11.52 -8.66
CA THR A 544 28.19 -11.43 -7.25
C THR A 544 28.74 -10.15 -6.66
N GLY A 545 27.86 -9.30 -6.15
CA GLY A 545 28.21 -8.03 -5.53
C GLY A 545 27.73 -7.91 -4.09
N ILE A 546 28.12 -6.82 -3.45
CA ILE A 546 27.62 -6.45 -2.12
C ILE A 546 27.16 -5.00 -2.11
N MET A 547 26.21 -4.69 -1.23
CA MET A 547 25.89 -3.29 -0.95
C MET A 547 26.96 -2.68 -0.03
N LEU A 548 27.58 -1.60 -0.49
CA LEU A 548 28.42 -0.73 0.32
C LEU A 548 27.50 0.19 1.14
N GLU A 549 27.07 -0.32 2.28
CA GLU A 549 26.17 0.40 3.19
C GLU A 549 26.62 0.39 4.65
N VAL A 550 27.53 -0.50 5.02
CA VAL A 550 28.16 -0.48 6.35
C VAL A 550 29.52 0.21 6.24
N PRO A 551 29.86 1.20 7.10
CA PRO A 551 31.13 1.93 6.99
C PRO A 551 32.39 1.06 7.00
N SER A 552 32.37 -0.12 7.64
CA SER A 552 33.49 -1.06 7.60
C SER A 552 33.83 -1.54 6.18
N VAL A 553 32.82 -1.71 5.32
CA VAL A 553 33.00 -2.11 3.92
C VAL A 553 33.72 -1.02 3.14
N ALA A 554 33.37 0.25 3.39
CA ALA A 554 34.02 1.38 2.73
C ALA A 554 35.51 1.50 3.11
N LEU A 555 35.86 1.17 4.36
CA LEU A 555 37.23 1.25 4.88
C LEU A 555 38.12 0.09 4.41
N LEU A 556 37.54 -1.05 4.03
CA LEU A 556 38.23 -2.26 3.58
C LEU A 556 37.85 -2.64 2.14
N ALA A 557 37.47 -1.64 1.33
CA ALA A 557 36.93 -1.88 -0.01
C ALA A 557 37.88 -2.66 -0.92
N ASP A 558 39.20 -2.52 -0.74
CA ASP A 558 40.23 -3.30 -1.45
C ASP A 558 40.12 -4.81 -1.14
N LYS A 559 39.91 -5.16 0.13
CA LYS A 559 39.77 -6.56 0.56
C LYS A 559 38.45 -7.17 0.10
N PHE A 560 37.38 -6.39 0.06
CA PHE A 560 36.12 -6.85 -0.52
C PHE A 560 36.21 -6.98 -2.04
N ALA A 561 36.94 -6.10 -2.74
CA ALA A 561 37.11 -6.13 -4.20
C ALA A 561 37.85 -7.39 -4.69
N GLU A 562 38.73 -7.96 -3.86
CA GLU A 562 39.34 -9.29 -4.10
C GLU A 562 38.27 -10.42 -4.11
N GLU A 563 37.11 -10.19 -3.49
CA GLU A 563 36.07 -11.19 -3.26
C GLU A 563 34.75 -10.92 -4.00
N VAL A 564 34.49 -9.74 -4.58
CA VAL A 564 33.21 -9.44 -5.24
C VAL A 564 33.43 -8.85 -6.63
N ASP A 565 32.48 -9.07 -7.53
CA ASP A 565 32.55 -8.56 -8.91
C ASP A 565 32.14 -7.07 -8.99
N PHE A 566 31.31 -6.59 -8.05
CA PHE A 566 30.88 -5.20 -8.02
C PHE A 566 30.41 -4.74 -6.62
N PHE A 567 30.34 -3.43 -6.45
CA PHE A 567 29.72 -2.77 -5.30
C PHE A 567 28.50 -1.95 -5.74
N SER A 568 27.50 -1.85 -4.87
CA SER A 568 26.42 -0.87 -5.02
C SER A 568 26.28 -0.05 -3.74
N VAL A 569 26.36 1.27 -3.84
CA VAL A 569 26.34 2.13 -2.65
C VAL A 569 24.91 2.26 -2.12
N GLY A 570 24.65 1.65 -0.96
CA GLY A 570 23.40 1.82 -0.21
C GLY A 570 23.45 3.11 0.61
N SER A 571 23.43 4.28 -0.04
CA SER A 571 23.65 5.57 0.61
C SER A 571 22.70 5.83 1.79
N ASN A 572 21.47 5.34 1.68
CA ASN A 572 20.42 5.44 2.69
C ASN A 572 20.82 4.87 4.05
N ASP A 573 21.49 3.72 4.07
CA ASP A 573 21.93 3.05 5.30
C ASP A 573 23.38 3.49 5.64
N LEU A 574 24.21 3.75 4.62
CA LEU A 574 25.55 4.30 4.82
C LEU A 574 25.55 5.64 5.56
N ILE A 575 24.70 6.59 5.15
CA ILE A 575 24.59 7.89 5.81
C ILE A 575 24.15 7.70 7.26
N GLN A 576 23.16 6.83 7.49
CA GLN A 576 22.61 6.57 8.82
C GLN A 576 23.66 6.02 9.77
N TYR A 577 24.44 5.01 9.35
CA TYR A 577 25.49 4.45 10.21
C TYR A 577 26.70 5.38 10.33
N PHE A 578 27.09 6.06 9.25
CA PHE A 578 28.23 6.96 9.25
C PHE A 578 28.02 8.19 10.14
N LEU A 579 26.81 8.75 10.14
CA LEU A 579 26.45 9.92 10.96
C LEU A 579 25.72 9.56 12.26
N ALA A 580 25.54 8.25 12.52
CA ALA A 580 24.84 7.72 13.69
C ALA A 580 23.46 8.36 13.90
N ALA A 581 22.69 8.53 12.83
CA ALA A 581 21.41 9.24 12.84
C ALA A 581 20.33 8.45 12.09
N ASP A 582 19.33 7.97 12.83
CA ASP A 582 18.17 7.30 12.25
C ASP A 582 17.38 8.28 11.36
N ARG A 583 17.25 7.92 10.07
CA ARG A 583 16.55 8.75 9.08
C ARG A 583 15.05 8.88 9.35
N SER A 584 14.46 7.94 10.08
CA SER A 584 13.05 7.95 10.48
C SER A 584 12.80 8.85 11.69
N ASN A 585 13.84 9.19 12.47
CA ASN A 585 13.71 10.01 13.66
C ASN A 585 13.69 11.51 13.32
N PRO A 586 12.55 12.21 13.49
CA PRO A 586 12.43 13.61 13.08
C PRO A 586 13.35 14.55 13.86
N ARG A 587 13.76 14.19 15.09
CA ARG A 587 14.61 15.04 15.95
C ARG A 587 16.05 15.13 15.44
N VAL A 588 16.52 14.10 14.72
CA VAL A 588 17.90 14.02 14.20
C VAL A 588 17.96 14.02 12.68
N ARG A 589 16.82 14.20 11.99
CA ARG A 589 16.73 14.23 10.52
C ARG A 589 17.68 15.24 9.86
N TYR A 590 18.03 16.33 10.54
CA TYR A 590 18.98 17.33 10.05
C TYR A 590 20.41 16.78 9.83
N LEU A 591 20.74 15.65 10.48
CA LEU A 591 22.00 14.92 10.29
C LEU A 591 22.00 14.05 9.04
N ASN A 592 20.85 13.72 8.44
CA ASN A 592 20.81 12.98 7.18
C ASN A 592 21.29 13.88 6.03
N GLN A 593 22.60 13.93 5.81
CA GLN A 593 23.29 14.84 4.90
C GLN A 593 24.01 14.07 3.77
N PRO A 594 23.34 13.80 2.63
CA PRO A 594 23.95 13.07 1.51
C PRO A 594 25.17 13.74 0.88
N LEU A 595 25.30 15.07 1.03
CA LEU A 595 26.41 15.86 0.50
C LEU A 595 27.43 16.23 1.58
N ASN A 596 27.42 15.54 2.73
CA ASN A 596 28.39 15.79 3.78
C ASN A 596 29.82 15.53 3.26
N PRO A 597 30.77 16.47 3.40
CA PRO A 597 32.13 16.30 2.86
C PRO A 597 32.87 15.06 3.38
N ALA A 598 32.64 14.65 4.63
CA ALA A 598 33.28 13.46 5.20
C ALA A 598 32.74 12.17 4.55
N LEU A 599 31.44 12.12 4.26
CA LEU A 599 30.82 11.01 3.51
C LEU A 599 31.36 10.94 2.08
N LEU A 600 31.46 12.07 1.38
CA LEU A 600 31.99 12.10 0.01
C LEU A 600 33.46 11.66 -0.04
N ARG A 601 34.27 12.00 0.97
CA ARG A 601 35.64 11.50 1.11
C ARG A 601 35.68 10.00 1.37
N LEU A 602 34.80 9.48 2.23
CA LEU A 602 34.68 8.04 2.47
C LEU A 602 34.34 7.29 1.17
N LEU A 603 33.35 7.78 0.42
CA LEU A 603 32.93 7.18 -0.85
C LEU A 603 34.04 7.23 -1.90
N LYS A 604 34.71 8.37 -2.06
CA LYS A 604 35.85 8.48 -2.98
C LYS A 604 36.95 7.49 -2.59
N GLY A 605 37.32 7.44 -1.30
CA GLY A 605 38.33 6.51 -0.81
C GLY A 605 37.96 5.04 -1.07
N ALA A 606 36.70 4.67 -0.84
CA ALA A 606 36.23 3.31 -1.14
C ALA A 606 36.26 2.99 -2.63
N ILE A 607 35.89 3.93 -3.50
CA ILE A 607 35.99 3.77 -4.97
C ILE A 607 37.46 3.65 -5.40
N ASP A 608 38.36 4.46 -4.84
CA ASP A 608 39.80 4.40 -5.14
C ASP A 608 40.44 3.10 -4.66
N LEU A 609 39.96 2.51 -3.56
CA LEU A 609 40.44 1.22 -3.04
C LEU A 609 39.88 0.02 -3.83
N ALA A 610 38.69 0.15 -4.41
CA ALA A 610 38.03 -0.91 -5.16
C ALA A 610 38.51 -1.03 -6.63
N HIS A 611 39.03 0.06 -7.22
CA HIS A 611 39.63 0.09 -8.56
C HIS A 611 41.14 -0.17 -8.51
#